data_AF-A0A661Y016-F1
#
_entry.id   AF-A0A661Y016-F1
#
_cell.length_a   1.000
_cell.length_b   1.000
_cell.length_c   1.000
_cell.angle_alpha   90.00
_cell.angle_beta   90.00
_cell.angle_gamma   90.00
#
_symmetry.space_group_name_H-M   'P 1'
#
loop_
_entity.id
_entity.type
_entity.pdbx_description
1 polymer ?
#
loop_
_entity_poly.entity_id
_entity_poly.type
_entity_poly.pdbx_seq_one_letter_code
_entity_poly.pdbx_strand_id
1 'polypeptide(L)'
;MNPQQFLDEILPIINSVKEDKIKLEKIHRFLIDEIYEEPSIIKIPEKYKPLIADIADSIGSEMICYVNVDTFEMEMLPKLLLDDPLEYESMTGESFETMNLMHPGWKNSIEIEPLESHESFKIMEGFVDHVPDLNLHQNLINALNHKKPFANFKNLIDDSAYRQDWFDYRQQWLEEYVYGLLEDAIGKREKSD
;
A
#
# COMPACT_ATOMS: atom_id res chain seq x y z
N MET A 1 -4.16 30.54 8.26
CA MET A 1 -4.22 30.44 6.79
C MET A 1 -4.33 28.97 6.44
N ASN A 2 -5.19 28.62 5.49
CA ASN A 2 -5.34 27.24 5.00
C ASN A 2 -4.18 26.94 4.01
N PRO A 3 -3.65 25.70 3.95
CA PRO A 3 -2.75 25.25 2.88
C PRO A 3 -3.06 25.79 1.48
N GLN A 4 -4.33 25.84 1.08
CA GLN A 4 -4.74 26.37 -0.23
C GLN A 4 -4.40 27.86 -0.41
N GLN A 5 -4.55 28.69 0.63
CA GLN A 5 -4.23 30.12 0.56
C GLN A 5 -2.73 30.35 0.34
N PHE A 6 -1.87 29.53 0.96
CA PHE A 6 -0.44 29.60 0.70
C PHE A 6 -0.10 29.19 -0.73
N LEU A 7 -0.76 28.15 -1.25
CA LEU A 7 -0.57 27.70 -2.63
C LEU A 7 -0.94 28.81 -3.64
N ASP A 8 -2.08 29.46 -3.41
CA ASP A 8 -2.61 30.54 -4.23
C ASP A 8 -1.69 31.78 -4.22
N GLU A 9 -0.92 31.98 -3.14
CA GLU A 9 0.08 33.06 -3.04
C GLU A 9 1.44 32.67 -3.65
N ILE A 10 1.89 31.43 -3.48
CA ILE A 10 3.21 30.95 -3.92
C ILE A 10 3.26 30.77 -5.44
N LEU A 11 2.24 30.17 -6.05
CA LEU A 11 2.25 29.84 -7.48
C LEU A 11 2.41 31.07 -8.39
N PRO A 12 1.70 32.20 -8.18
CA PRO A 12 1.90 33.41 -8.98
C PRO A 12 3.32 33.99 -8.84
N ILE A 13 3.92 33.91 -7.65
CA ILE A 13 5.28 34.40 -7.39
C ILE A 13 6.28 33.59 -8.22
N ILE A 14 6.19 32.25 -8.18
CA ILE A 14 7.04 31.37 -8.98
C ILE A 14 6.82 31.64 -10.49
N ASN A 15 5.57 31.77 -10.92
CA ASN A 15 5.24 32.03 -12.32
C ASN A 15 5.74 33.41 -12.81
N SER A 16 5.83 34.40 -11.93
CA SER A 16 6.34 35.74 -12.27
C SER A 16 7.82 35.76 -12.68
N VAL A 17 8.58 34.74 -12.27
CA VAL A 17 10.02 34.60 -12.56
C VAL A 17 10.32 33.47 -13.56
N LYS A 18 9.30 32.96 -14.26
CA LYS A 18 9.42 31.78 -15.14
C LYS A 18 10.46 31.89 -16.27
N GLU A 19 10.82 33.09 -16.70
CA GLU A 19 11.85 33.33 -17.73
C GLU A 19 13.22 33.71 -17.12
N ASP A 20 13.31 33.87 -15.80
CA ASP A 20 14.53 34.27 -15.10
C ASP A 20 15.24 33.03 -14.52
N LYS A 21 16.15 32.47 -15.32
CA LYS A 21 16.90 31.26 -14.99
C LYS A 21 17.60 31.32 -13.63
N ILE A 22 18.21 32.46 -13.27
CA ILE A 22 18.97 32.59 -12.02
C ILE A 22 18.03 32.51 -10.80
N LYS A 23 16.84 33.12 -10.90
CA LYS A 23 15.84 33.05 -9.83
C LYS A 23 15.23 31.65 -9.75
N LEU A 24 14.93 31.01 -10.87
CA LEU A 24 14.44 29.65 -10.89
C LEU A 24 15.46 28.66 -10.30
N GLU A 25 16.74 28.79 -10.60
CA GLU A 25 17.79 27.94 -9.99
C GLU A 25 17.86 28.10 -8.47
N LYS A 26 17.70 29.33 -7.96
CA LYS A 26 17.65 29.59 -6.51
C LYS A 26 16.42 28.98 -5.85
N ILE A 27 15.24 29.14 -6.46
CA ILE A 27 13.99 28.55 -5.97
C ILE A 27 14.09 27.03 -6.00
N HIS A 28 14.51 26.46 -7.13
CA HIS A 28 14.70 25.03 -7.30
C HIS A 28 15.64 24.44 -6.24
N ARG A 29 16.81 25.06 -6.02
CA ARG A 29 17.73 24.61 -4.98
C ARG A 29 17.11 24.65 -3.58
N PHE A 30 16.45 25.75 -3.22
CA PHE A 30 15.77 25.85 -1.93
C PHE A 30 14.69 24.78 -1.77
N LEU A 31 13.86 24.57 -2.80
CA LEU A 31 12.84 23.52 -2.78
C LEU A 31 13.49 22.15 -2.60
N ILE A 32 14.57 21.83 -3.31
CA ILE A 32 15.26 20.55 -3.17
C ILE A 32 15.89 20.36 -1.79
N ASP A 33 16.60 21.37 -1.28
CA ASP A 33 17.40 21.24 -0.06
C ASP A 33 16.54 21.27 1.22
N GLU A 34 15.43 22.01 1.21
CA GLU A 34 14.68 22.33 2.44
C GLU A 34 13.26 21.75 2.47
N ILE A 35 12.69 21.33 1.34
CA ILE A 35 11.27 20.97 1.24
C ILE A 35 11.04 19.63 0.55
N TYR A 36 11.72 19.37 -0.56
CA TYR A 36 11.53 18.18 -1.37
C TYR A 36 12.13 16.98 -0.63
N GLU A 37 11.25 16.10 -0.21
CA GLU A 37 11.63 14.75 0.18
C GLU A 37 11.49 13.89 -1.08
N GLU A 38 12.62 13.38 -1.59
CA GLU A 38 12.59 12.39 -2.65
C GLU A 38 11.75 11.21 -2.11
N PRO A 39 10.68 10.78 -2.80
CA PRO A 39 9.88 9.67 -2.33
C PRO A 39 10.84 8.50 -2.10
N SER A 40 10.92 8.01 -0.86
CA SER A 40 11.88 6.97 -0.53
C SER A 40 11.50 5.73 -1.32
N ILE A 41 12.23 5.44 -2.39
CA ILE A 41 12.08 4.18 -3.10
C ILE A 41 12.61 3.13 -2.14
N ILE A 42 11.70 2.46 -1.43
CA ILE A 42 12.05 1.37 -0.53
C ILE A 42 12.70 0.28 -1.38
N LYS A 43 14.02 0.13 -1.22
CA LYS A 43 14.77 -0.84 -1.99
C LYS A 43 14.71 -2.19 -1.30
N ILE A 44 13.69 -2.97 -1.64
CA ILE A 44 13.51 -4.33 -1.13
C ILE A 44 14.71 -5.22 -1.55
N PRO A 45 15.46 -5.80 -0.59
CA PRO A 45 16.54 -6.74 -0.90
C PRO A 45 16.05 -7.94 -1.71
N GLU A 46 16.81 -8.35 -2.75
CA GLU A 46 16.45 -9.45 -3.67
C GLU A 46 16.05 -10.76 -2.95
N LYS A 47 16.68 -11.06 -1.81
CA LYS A 47 16.37 -12.26 -1.03
C LYS A 47 14.95 -12.30 -0.46
N TYR A 48 14.30 -11.14 -0.28
CA TYR A 48 12.97 -11.04 0.30
C TYR A 48 11.88 -10.83 -0.75
N LYS A 49 12.23 -10.40 -1.97
CA LYS A 49 11.26 -10.07 -3.01
C LYS A 49 10.24 -11.16 -3.30
N PRO A 50 10.62 -12.45 -3.47
CA PRO A 50 9.62 -13.49 -3.75
C PRO A 50 8.61 -13.64 -2.61
N LEU A 51 9.10 -13.72 -1.36
CA LEU A 51 8.25 -13.82 -0.18
C LEU A 51 7.33 -12.62 -0.03
N ILE A 52 7.85 -11.40 -0.23
CA ILE A 52 7.08 -10.17 -0.09
C ILE A 52 5.99 -10.07 -1.14
N ALA A 53 6.29 -10.43 -2.39
CA ALA A 53 5.29 -10.48 -3.46
C ALA A 53 4.17 -11.49 -3.13
N ASP A 54 4.53 -12.69 -2.65
CA ASP A 54 3.56 -13.72 -2.25
C ASP A 54 2.67 -13.27 -1.08
N ILE A 55 3.24 -12.57 -0.08
CA ILE A 55 2.46 -11.99 1.03
C ILE A 55 1.54 -10.92 0.50
N ALA A 56 2.05 -9.98 -0.30
CA ALA A 56 1.29 -8.86 -0.85
C ALA A 56 0.05 -9.33 -1.65
N ASP A 57 0.23 -10.34 -2.51
CA ASP A 57 -0.86 -10.96 -3.27
C ASP A 57 -1.91 -11.62 -2.35
N SER A 58 -1.43 -12.30 -1.31
CA SER A 58 -2.26 -13.04 -0.34
C SER A 58 -3.11 -12.09 0.50
N ILE A 59 -2.49 -11.09 1.15
CA ILE A 59 -3.22 -10.09 1.96
C ILE A 59 -4.13 -9.22 1.08
N GLY A 60 -3.78 -9.03 -0.19
CA GLY A 60 -4.61 -8.38 -1.19
C GLY A 60 -5.89 -9.17 -1.54
N SER A 61 -6.01 -10.40 -1.07
CA SER A 61 -7.09 -11.36 -1.35
C SER A 61 -7.75 -11.92 -0.08
N GLU A 62 -7.81 -11.13 1.00
CA GLU A 62 -8.45 -11.51 2.28
C GLU A 62 -7.83 -12.75 2.95
N MET A 63 -6.52 -12.98 2.75
CA MET A 63 -5.75 -14.01 3.44
C MET A 63 -4.89 -13.40 4.55
N ILE A 64 -4.85 -14.06 5.70
CA ILE A 64 -3.88 -13.77 6.76
C ILE A 64 -2.62 -14.59 6.48
N CYS A 65 -1.46 -13.97 6.57
CA CYS A 65 -0.17 -14.61 6.36
C CYS A 65 0.60 -14.73 7.67
N TYR A 66 1.00 -15.94 8.03
CA TYR A 66 1.97 -16.22 9.07
C TYR A 66 3.33 -16.43 8.43
N VAL A 67 4.35 -15.75 8.92
CA VAL A 67 5.71 -15.83 8.37
C VAL A 67 6.69 -16.16 9.47
N ASN A 68 7.43 -17.25 9.32
CA ASN A 68 8.57 -17.57 10.15
C ASN A 68 9.76 -16.67 9.76
N VAL A 69 10.19 -15.79 10.65
CA VAL A 69 11.24 -14.80 10.32
C VAL A 69 12.66 -15.38 10.36
N ASP A 70 12.84 -16.61 10.86
CA ASP A 70 14.11 -17.33 10.83
C ASP A 70 14.30 -18.12 9.52
N THR A 71 13.24 -18.79 9.06
CA THR A 71 13.28 -19.70 7.91
C THR A 71 12.71 -19.10 6.63
N PHE A 72 11.96 -18.00 6.73
CA PHE A 72 11.15 -17.40 5.67
C PHE A 72 10.06 -18.35 5.13
N GLU A 73 9.69 -19.37 5.91
CA GLU A 73 8.51 -20.18 5.65
C GLU A 73 7.24 -19.36 5.89
N MET A 74 6.24 -19.60 5.04
CA MET A 74 4.95 -18.92 5.06
C MET A 74 3.83 -19.95 5.18
N GLU A 75 2.79 -19.59 5.92
CA GLU A 75 1.49 -20.27 5.94
C GLU A 75 0.39 -19.22 5.83
N MET A 76 -0.58 -19.45 4.95
CA MET A 76 -1.68 -18.52 4.67
C MET A 76 -3.01 -19.14 5.06
N LEU A 77 -3.88 -18.37 5.72
CA LEU A 77 -5.22 -18.79 6.10
C LEU A 77 -6.26 -17.77 5.64
N PRO A 78 -7.42 -18.21 5.13
CA PRO A 78 -8.50 -17.28 4.80
C PRO A 78 -8.94 -16.51 6.05
N LYS A 79 -9.09 -15.18 5.97
CA LYS A 79 -9.54 -14.38 7.12
C LYS A 79 -10.89 -14.86 7.66
N LEU A 80 -11.78 -15.32 6.76
CA LEU A 80 -13.08 -15.91 7.12
C LEU A 80 -12.95 -17.11 8.07
N LEU A 81 -11.89 -17.93 7.95
CA LEU A 81 -11.68 -19.06 8.86
C LEU A 81 -11.49 -18.59 10.31
N LEU A 82 -10.91 -17.41 10.53
CA LEU A 82 -10.74 -16.83 11.88
C LEU A 82 -11.98 -16.06 12.32
N ASP A 83 -12.57 -15.27 11.43
CA ASP A 83 -13.72 -14.40 11.73
C ASP A 83 -15.00 -15.20 12.01
N ASP A 84 -15.28 -16.24 11.20
CA ASP A 84 -16.40 -17.17 11.38
C ASP A 84 -16.01 -18.60 10.96
N PRO A 85 -15.37 -19.36 11.87
CA PRO A 85 -14.93 -20.73 11.59
C PRO A 85 -16.07 -21.68 11.20
N LEU A 86 -17.28 -21.45 11.73
CA LEU A 86 -18.44 -22.30 11.47
C LEU A 86 -19.00 -22.05 10.06
N GLU A 87 -19.09 -20.78 9.65
CA GLU A 87 -19.45 -20.43 8.27
C GLU A 87 -18.41 -20.99 7.29
N TYR A 88 -17.12 -20.80 7.58
CA TYR A 88 -16.04 -21.32 6.75
C TYR A 88 -16.10 -22.85 6.60
N GLU A 89 -16.24 -23.60 7.70
CA GLU A 89 -16.37 -25.06 7.66
C GLU A 89 -17.62 -25.48 6.90
N SER A 90 -18.74 -24.78 7.07
CA SER A 90 -19.97 -25.06 6.31
C SER A 90 -19.80 -24.83 4.81
N MET A 91 -18.96 -23.87 4.40
CA MET A 91 -18.74 -23.54 2.99
C MET A 91 -17.72 -24.44 2.32
N THR A 92 -16.67 -24.85 3.05
CA THR A 92 -15.48 -25.52 2.49
C THR A 92 -15.33 -26.98 2.93
N GLY A 93 -15.90 -27.35 4.07
CA GLY A 93 -15.66 -28.63 4.74
C GLY A 93 -14.33 -28.70 5.50
N GLU A 94 -13.59 -27.59 5.61
CA GLU A 94 -12.30 -27.52 6.30
C GLU A 94 -12.42 -26.73 7.61
N SER A 95 -11.65 -27.13 8.61
CA SER A 95 -11.53 -26.46 9.91
C SER A 95 -10.06 -26.41 10.37
N PHE A 96 -9.80 -25.69 11.47
CA PHE A 96 -8.48 -25.66 12.09
C PHE A 96 -7.93 -27.05 12.44
N GLU A 97 -8.80 -28.01 12.77
CA GLU A 97 -8.38 -29.37 13.12
C GLU A 97 -7.98 -30.20 11.89
N THR A 98 -8.61 -29.92 10.75
CA THR A 98 -8.30 -30.61 9.48
C THR A 98 -7.09 -29.98 8.79
N MET A 99 -6.84 -28.70 9.03
CA MET A 99 -5.69 -27.99 8.52
C MET A 99 -4.48 -28.34 9.39
N ASN A 100 -3.48 -29.00 8.79
CA ASN A 100 -2.24 -29.36 9.49
C ASN A 100 -1.31 -28.15 9.62
N LEU A 101 -1.70 -27.19 10.47
CA LEU A 101 -1.06 -25.90 10.62
C LEU A 101 0.37 -26.01 11.15
N MET A 102 1.28 -25.33 10.48
CA MET A 102 2.70 -25.28 10.83
C MET A 102 3.02 -24.13 11.78
N HIS A 103 2.36 -22.97 11.60
CA HIS A 103 2.71 -21.76 12.34
C HIS A 103 2.62 -21.85 13.87
N PRO A 104 1.72 -22.67 14.49
CA PRO A 104 1.71 -22.82 15.96
C PRO A 104 2.99 -23.43 16.52
N GLY A 105 3.78 -24.12 15.69
CA GLY A 105 5.08 -24.68 16.04
C GLY A 105 6.26 -23.72 15.85
N TRP A 106 6.04 -22.56 15.24
CA TRP A 106 7.11 -21.60 14.99
C TRP A 106 7.42 -20.79 16.25
N LYS A 107 8.71 -20.69 16.57
CA LYS A 107 9.18 -19.91 17.72
C LYS A 107 9.13 -18.41 17.44
N ASN A 108 9.49 -18.02 16.22
CA ASN A 108 9.59 -16.63 15.79
C ASN A 108 8.77 -16.48 14.51
N SER A 109 7.54 -16.01 14.67
CA SER A 109 6.66 -15.71 13.54
C SER A 109 5.99 -14.36 13.71
N ILE A 110 5.65 -13.75 12.58
CA ILE A 110 4.75 -12.61 12.52
C ILE A 110 3.47 -13.00 11.81
N GLU A 111 2.39 -12.32 12.18
CA GLU A 111 1.09 -12.39 11.53
C GLU A 111 0.88 -11.09 10.74
N ILE A 112 0.47 -11.23 9.49
CA ILE A 112 0.19 -10.12 8.59
C ILE A 112 -1.24 -10.28 8.10
N GLU A 113 -2.11 -9.40 8.56
CA GLU A 113 -3.52 -9.40 8.18
C GLU A 113 -3.77 -8.65 6.85
N PRO A 114 -4.88 -8.96 6.15
CA PRO A 114 -5.42 -8.09 5.12
C PRO A 114 -5.60 -6.66 5.63
N LEU A 115 -5.43 -5.70 4.73
CA LEU A 115 -5.60 -4.29 5.06
C LEU A 115 -7.03 -3.98 5.47
N GLU A 116 -7.16 -3.18 6.52
CA GLU A 116 -8.46 -2.67 6.90
C GLU A 116 -9.03 -1.75 5.81
N SER A 117 -10.35 -1.61 5.78
CA SER A 117 -11.02 -0.79 4.74
C SER A 117 -10.45 0.64 4.68
N HIS A 118 -10.13 1.24 5.82
CA HIS A 118 -9.58 2.60 5.88
C HIS A 118 -8.16 2.70 5.32
N GLU A 119 -7.36 1.63 5.40
CA GLU A 119 -6.01 1.56 4.82
C GLU A 119 -6.10 1.33 3.32
N SER A 120 -6.93 0.38 2.89
CA SER A 120 -7.24 0.16 1.47
C SER A 120 -7.76 1.41 0.78
N PHE A 121 -8.55 2.24 1.48
CA PHE A 121 -9.04 3.51 0.96
C PHE A 121 -7.90 4.51 0.69
N LYS A 122 -6.89 4.60 1.57
CA LYS A 122 -5.74 5.48 1.37
C LYS A 122 -4.91 5.10 0.14
N ILE A 123 -4.83 3.81 -0.18
CA ILE A 123 -4.15 3.35 -1.41
C ILE A 123 -4.89 3.87 -2.64
N MET A 124 -6.23 3.84 -2.62
CA MET A 124 -7.03 4.40 -3.70
C MET A 124 -6.82 5.91 -3.83
N GLU A 125 -6.82 6.66 -2.71
CA GLU A 125 -6.54 8.10 -2.71
C GLU A 125 -5.15 8.39 -3.30
N GLY A 126 -4.12 7.68 -2.84
CA GLY A 126 -2.77 7.83 -3.35
C GLY A 126 -2.67 7.54 -4.85
N PHE A 127 -3.36 6.51 -5.35
CA PHE A 127 -3.36 6.23 -6.79
C PHE A 127 -3.99 7.37 -7.61
N VAL A 128 -5.09 7.94 -7.12
CA VAL A 128 -5.79 9.04 -7.79
C VAL A 128 -4.84 10.21 -8.04
N ASP A 129 -4.01 10.58 -7.07
CA ASP A 129 -3.03 11.67 -7.20
C ASP A 129 -2.01 11.46 -8.33
N HIS A 130 -1.82 10.22 -8.79
CA HIS A 130 -0.88 9.86 -9.87
C HIS A 130 -1.55 9.70 -11.24
N VAL A 131 -2.88 9.87 -11.36
CA VAL A 131 -3.60 9.74 -12.64
C VAL A 131 -3.50 11.04 -13.47
N PRO A 132 -2.82 11.04 -14.63
CA PRO A 132 -2.64 12.26 -15.43
C PRO A 132 -3.88 12.67 -16.24
N ASP A 133 -4.81 11.75 -16.51
CA ASP A 133 -6.08 12.07 -17.15
C ASP A 133 -6.99 12.83 -16.19
N LEU A 134 -7.14 14.13 -16.42
CA LEU A 134 -7.92 15.03 -15.57
C LEU A 134 -9.40 14.64 -15.45
N ASN A 135 -9.98 14.05 -16.50
CA ASN A 135 -11.39 13.64 -16.48
C ASN A 135 -11.57 12.38 -15.64
N LEU A 136 -10.71 11.37 -15.84
CA LEU A 136 -10.70 10.18 -15.00
C LEU A 136 -10.39 10.53 -13.54
N HIS A 137 -9.37 11.34 -13.31
CA HIS A 137 -8.98 11.84 -11.99
C HIS A 137 -10.17 12.46 -11.24
N GLN A 138 -10.91 13.38 -11.87
CA GLN A 138 -12.08 14.00 -11.25
C GLN A 138 -13.21 12.99 -10.98
N ASN A 139 -13.43 12.02 -11.87
CA ASN A 139 -14.41 10.97 -11.66
C ASN A 139 -14.03 10.04 -10.50
N LEU A 140 -12.75 9.71 -10.34
CA LEU A 140 -12.25 8.89 -9.23
C LEU A 140 -12.37 9.64 -7.88
N ILE A 141 -12.01 10.93 -7.82
CA ILE A 141 -12.25 11.77 -6.63
C ILE A 141 -13.73 11.76 -6.25
N ASN A 142 -14.62 11.93 -7.22
CA ASN A 142 -16.06 11.90 -6.97
C ASN A 142 -16.50 10.50 -6.46
N ALA A 143 -15.99 9.42 -7.06
CA ALA A 143 -16.29 8.06 -6.64
C ALA A 143 -15.90 7.79 -5.18
N LEU A 144 -14.71 8.24 -4.77
CA LEU A 144 -14.21 8.07 -3.40
C LEU A 144 -14.98 8.89 -2.36
N ASN A 145 -15.54 10.04 -2.74
CA ASN A 145 -16.31 10.91 -1.84
C ASN A 145 -17.81 10.55 -1.73
N HIS A 146 -18.27 9.51 -2.43
CA HIS A 146 -19.68 9.11 -2.49
C HIS A 146 -19.94 7.71 -1.93
N LYS A 147 -21.22 7.30 -1.94
CA LYS A 147 -21.63 5.97 -1.44
C LYS A 147 -20.99 4.87 -2.27
N LYS A 148 -20.50 3.83 -1.60
CA LYS A 148 -19.83 2.66 -2.18
C LYS A 148 -18.52 3.02 -2.91
N PRO A 149 -17.58 3.69 -2.23
CA PRO A 149 -16.38 4.22 -2.87
C PRO A 149 -15.56 3.13 -3.56
N PHE A 150 -15.32 2.00 -2.89
CA PHE A 150 -14.58 0.85 -3.45
C PHE A 150 -15.16 0.32 -4.75
N ALA A 151 -16.48 0.10 -4.78
CA ALA A 151 -17.15 -0.45 -5.96
C ALA A 151 -17.14 0.53 -7.13
N ASN A 152 -17.41 1.82 -6.86
CA ASN A 152 -17.42 2.84 -7.90
C ASN A 152 -16.02 3.10 -8.47
N PHE A 153 -15.02 3.17 -7.59
CA PHE A 153 -13.61 3.29 -7.98
C PHE A 153 -13.22 2.13 -8.90
N LYS A 154 -13.47 0.88 -8.46
CA LYS A 154 -13.14 -0.31 -9.22
C LYS A 154 -13.79 -0.32 -10.60
N ASN A 155 -15.09 0.00 -10.69
CA ASN A 155 -15.78 0.05 -11.98
C ASN A 155 -15.16 1.08 -12.94
N LEU A 156 -14.80 2.27 -12.44
CA LEU A 156 -14.15 3.29 -13.27
C LEU A 156 -12.76 2.84 -13.75
N ILE A 157 -11.99 2.18 -12.89
CA ILE A 157 -10.65 1.67 -13.23
C ILE A 157 -10.73 0.51 -14.22
N ASP A 158 -11.60 -0.47 -13.98
CA ASP A 158 -11.73 -1.66 -14.82
C ASP A 158 -12.13 -1.31 -16.27
N ASP A 159 -12.91 -0.24 -16.46
CA ASP A 159 -13.32 0.27 -17.77
C ASP A 159 -12.31 1.27 -18.39
N SER A 160 -11.20 1.56 -17.72
CA SER A 160 -10.21 2.55 -18.15
C SER A 160 -8.92 1.93 -18.69
N ALA A 161 -8.11 2.75 -19.36
CA ALA A 161 -6.75 2.37 -19.76
C ALA A 161 -5.79 2.20 -18.55
N TYR A 162 -6.17 2.70 -17.37
CA TYR A 162 -5.33 2.74 -16.16
C TYR A 162 -5.51 1.50 -15.27
N ARG A 163 -6.22 0.47 -15.77
CA ARG A 163 -6.46 -0.77 -15.03
C ARG A 163 -5.15 -1.43 -14.58
N GLN A 164 -4.19 -1.56 -15.49
CA GLN A 164 -2.89 -2.17 -15.15
C GLN A 164 -2.09 -1.27 -14.21
N ASP A 165 -2.07 0.04 -14.46
CA ASP A 165 -1.39 1.01 -13.60
C ASP A 165 -1.90 0.95 -12.15
N TRP A 166 -3.21 0.76 -11.96
CA TRP A 166 -3.79 0.55 -10.63
C TRP A 166 -3.29 -0.74 -9.96
N PHE A 167 -3.24 -1.85 -10.68
CA PHE A 167 -2.75 -3.11 -10.12
C PHE A 167 -1.27 -3.01 -9.75
N ASP A 168 -0.45 -2.41 -10.63
CA ASP A 168 0.97 -2.24 -10.40
C ASP A 168 1.22 -1.31 -9.19
N TYR A 169 0.50 -0.19 -9.11
CA TYR A 169 0.57 0.73 -7.97
C TYR A 169 0.15 0.06 -6.66
N ARG A 170 -0.99 -0.64 -6.66
CA ARG A 170 -1.48 -1.36 -5.48
C ARG A 170 -0.49 -2.43 -5.04
N GLN A 171 0.06 -3.19 -5.98
CA GLN A 171 1.03 -4.24 -5.69
C GLN A 171 2.29 -3.66 -5.07
N GLN A 172 2.88 -2.63 -5.70
CA GLN A 172 4.06 -1.96 -5.17
C GLN A 172 3.81 -1.45 -3.74
N TRP A 173 2.68 -0.79 -3.49
CA TRP A 173 2.34 -0.30 -2.16
C TRP A 173 2.27 -1.44 -1.12
N LEU A 174 1.63 -2.56 -1.48
CA LEU A 174 1.52 -3.72 -0.60
C LEU A 174 2.88 -4.36 -0.32
N GLU A 175 3.74 -4.47 -1.33
CA GLU A 175 5.11 -4.98 -1.16
C GLU A 175 5.94 -4.08 -0.24
N GLU A 176 5.82 -2.76 -0.38
CA GLU A 176 6.47 -1.77 0.48
C GLU A 176 5.97 -1.87 1.93
N TYR A 177 4.66 -1.99 2.12
CA TYR A 177 4.03 -2.19 3.43
C TYR A 177 4.53 -3.47 4.11
N VAL A 178 4.50 -4.60 3.40
CA VAL A 178 4.96 -5.89 3.90
C VAL A 178 6.45 -5.86 4.23
N TYR A 179 7.27 -5.23 3.38
CA TYR A 179 8.69 -5.09 3.65
C TYR A 179 8.94 -4.35 4.98
N GLY A 180 8.21 -3.25 5.23
CA GLY A 180 8.30 -2.51 6.50
C GLY A 180 7.99 -3.39 7.71
N LEU A 181 6.94 -4.23 7.63
CA LEU A 181 6.60 -5.18 8.70
C LEU A 181 7.70 -6.22 8.96
N LEU A 182 8.26 -6.78 7.88
CA LEU A 182 9.35 -7.76 7.98
C LEU A 182 10.64 -7.13 8.51
N GLU A 183 11.00 -5.95 8.04
CA GLU A 183 12.18 -5.21 8.48
C GLU A 183 12.08 -4.86 9.97
N ASP A 184 10.92 -4.40 10.44
CA ASP A 184 10.66 -4.14 11.85
C ASP A 184 10.76 -5.40 12.71
N ALA A 185 10.22 -6.52 12.22
CA ALA A 185 10.28 -7.80 12.92
C ALA A 185 11.71 -8.32 13.07
N ILE A 186 12.51 -8.21 11.99
CA ILE A 186 13.92 -8.63 11.99
C ILE A 186 14.77 -7.65 12.82
N GLY A 187 14.57 -6.34 12.68
CA GLY A 187 15.35 -5.29 13.35
C GLY A 187 15.10 -5.18 14.85
N LYS A 188 13.88 -5.49 15.35
CA LYS A 188 13.60 -5.60 16.80
C LYS A 188 14.40 -6.72 17.48
N ARG A 189 14.74 -7.77 16.73
CA ARG A 189 15.52 -8.91 17.24
C ARG A 189 16.99 -8.55 17.44
N GLU A 190 17.64 -7.89 16.49
CA GLU A 190 19.06 -7.52 16.60
C GLU A 190 19.35 -6.59 17.79
N LYS A 191 18.32 -5.95 18.36
CA LYS A 191 18.41 -5.09 19.55
C LYS A 191 18.05 -5.80 20.86
N SER A 192 17.51 -7.01 20.80
CA SER A 192 17.03 -7.79 21.96
C SER A 192 17.95 -8.96 22.35
N ASP A 193 18.93 -9.28 21.50
CA ASP A 193 20.03 -10.23 21.74
C ASP A 193 21.30 -9.50 22.26
#